data_AF-A0A1I1AIT6-F1
#
_entry.id   AF-A0A1I1AIT6-F1
#
_cell.length_a   1.000
_cell.length_b   1.000
_cell.length_c   1.000
_cell.angle_alpha   90.00
_cell.angle_beta   90.00
_cell.angle_gamma   90.00
#
_symmetry.space_group_name_H-M   'P 1'
#
loop_
_entity.id
_entity.type
_entity.pdbx_description
1 polymer ?
#
loop_
_entity_poly.entity_id
_entity_poly.type
_entity_poly.pdbx_seq_one_letter_code
_entity_poly.pdbx_strand_id
1 'polypeptide(L)'
;MNKYNENRTLMKSSISDYNLIATADIAKGIPQPPFQKPIPDDSILVDLPPVNSMTAPRADFFECTISRISRRMYSEEPITIDELSFLLWCTQGVKKVIGGYWNYLKDGSGIIMLKWN
;
A
#
# COMPACT_ATOMS: atom_id res chain seq x y z
N MET A 1 -25.76 -25.32 12.24
CA MET A 1 -24.38 -24.84 12.38
C MET A 1 -24.43 -23.43 12.95
N ASN A 2 -23.68 -23.11 14.00
CA ASN A 2 -23.83 -21.85 14.72
C ASN A 2 -23.16 -20.71 13.94
N LYS A 3 -23.95 -19.73 13.44
CA LYS A 3 -23.50 -18.60 12.60
C LYS A 3 -22.28 -17.85 13.17
N TYR A 4 -22.12 -17.84 14.50
CA TYR A 4 -20.95 -17.27 15.17
C TYR A 4 -19.64 -18.01 14.86
N ASN A 5 -19.68 -19.34 14.73
CA ASN A 5 -18.49 -20.15 14.44
C ASN A 5 -18.04 -19.96 12.99
N GLU A 6 -18.99 -19.82 12.06
CA GLU A 6 -18.71 -19.52 10.65
C GLU A 6 -18.05 -18.14 10.50
N ASN A 7 -18.63 -17.10 11.10
CA ASN A 7 -18.08 -15.74 11.09
C ASN A 7 -16.70 -15.66 11.77
N ARG A 8 -16.48 -16.40 12.86
CA ARG A 8 -15.15 -16.49 13.47
C ARG A 8 -14.14 -17.16 12.55
N THR A 9 -14.55 -18.18 11.82
CA THR A 9 -13.65 -18.93 10.92
C THR A 9 -13.26 -18.08 9.72
N LEU A 10 -14.20 -17.29 9.16
CA LEU A 10 -13.92 -16.31 8.11
C LEU A 10 -12.81 -15.32 8.50
N MET A 11 -12.82 -14.85 9.75
CA MET A 11 -11.84 -13.87 10.24
C MET A 11 -10.50 -14.49 10.64
N LYS A 12 -10.35 -15.81 10.63
CA LYS A 12 -9.06 -16.47 10.91
C LYS A 12 -8.16 -16.35 9.70
N SER A 13 -6.87 -16.12 9.96
CA SER A 13 -5.85 -16.22 8.92
C SER A 13 -5.66 -17.68 8.52
N SER A 14 -5.83 -17.98 7.24
CA SER A 14 -5.51 -19.27 6.60
C SER A 14 -4.09 -19.32 6.04
N ILE A 15 -3.21 -18.40 6.46
CA ILE A 15 -1.86 -18.26 5.91
C ILE A 15 -0.96 -19.49 6.16
N SER A 16 -1.32 -20.33 7.14
CA SER A 16 -0.64 -21.61 7.44
C SER A 16 -1.31 -22.82 6.79
N ASP A 17 -2.38 -22.64 6.02
CA ASP A 17 -3.07 -23.73 5.32
C ASP A 17 -2.26 -24.15 4.09
N TYR A 18 -1.71 -25.36 4.15
CA TYR A 18 -0.88 -25.93 3.08
C TYR A 18 -1.61 -26.00 1.73
N ASN A 19 -2.91 -26.33 1.73
CA ASN A 19 -3.66 -26.44 0.48
C ASN A 19 -3.83 -25.07 -0.19
N LEU A 20 -4.00 -24.01 0.61
CA LEU A 20 -4.08 -22.64 0.11
C LEU A 20 -2.74 -22.20 -0.48
N ILE A 21 -1.63 -22.52 0.19
CA ILE A 21 -0.28 -22.20 -0.28
C ILE A 21 0.03 -22.94 -1.58
N ALA A 22 -0.28 -24.23 -1.66
CA ALA A 22 0.00 -25.08 -2.82
C ALA A 22 -0.83 -24.71 -4.07
N THR A 23 -2.02 -24.14 -3.89
CA THR A 23 -2.91 -23.75 -5.00
C THR A 23 -2.78 -22.27 -5.40
N ALA A 24 -2.00 -21.48 -4.65
CA ALA A 24 -1.77 -20.07 -4.92
C ALA A 24 -1.04 -19.84 -6.25
N ASP A 25 -1.26 -18.67 -6.85
CA ASP A 25 -0.65 -18.28 -8.12
C ASP A 25 0.88 -18.21 -8.05
N ILE A 26 1.43 -17.93 -6.86
CA ILE A 26 2.87 -18.00 -6.59
C ILE A 26 3.39 -19.44 -6.75
N ALA A 27 2.69 -20.45 -6.22
CA ALA A 27 3.11 -21.84 -6.39
C ALA A 27 3.03 -22.30 -7.85
N LYS A 28 2.16 -21.66 -8.66
CA LYS A 28 1.96 -21.94 -10.08
C LYS A 28 2.94 -21.23 -11.02
N GLY A 29 3.89 -20.44 -10.51
CA GLY A 29 4.82 -19.74 -11.41
C GLY A 29 4.24 -18.50 -12.08
N ILE A 30 3.04 -18.04 -11.68
CA ILE A 30 2.36 -16.94 -12.38
C ILE A 30 3.12 -15.63 -12.09
N PRO A 31 3.42 -14.82 -13.12
CA PRO A 31 4.13 -13.56 -12.93
C PRO A 31 3.33 -12.65 -12.00
N GLN A 32 4.06 -11.92 -11.14
CA GLN A 32 3.44 -10.95 -10.25
C GLN A 32 2.70 -9.89 -11.08
N PRO A 33 1.48 -9.49 -10.68
CA PRO A 33 0.80 -8.39 -11.35
C PRO A 33 1.62 -7.09 -11.28
N PRO A 34 1.43 -6.17 -12.23
CA PRO A 34 2.14 -4.90 -12.24
C PRO A 34 1.86 -4.11 -10.96
N PHE A 35 2.89 -3.45 -10.42
CA PHE A 35 2.78 -2.65 -9.18
C PHE A 35 1.84 -1.45 -9.31
N GLN A 36 1.63 -0.97 -10.53
CA GLN A 36 0.78 0.16 -10.84
C GLN A 36 -0.20 -0.22 -11.93
N LYS A 37 -1.36 0.45 -11.92
CA LYS A 37 -2.32 0.30 -13.01
C LYS A 37 -1.72 0.90 -14.29
N PRO A 38 -1.97 0.28 -15.46
CA PRO A 38 -1.56 0.86 -16.72
C PRO A 38 -2.26 2.20 -16.92
N ILE A 39 -1.53 3.14 -17.51
CA ILE A 39 -2.03 4.47 -17.88
C ILE A 39 -2.65 4.34 -19.27
N PRO A 40 -3.89 4.81 -19.51
CA PRO A 40 -4.48 4.85 -20.85
C PRO A 40 -3.68 5.77 -21.80
N ASP A 41 -3.58 5.40 -23.07
CA ASP A 41 -2.75 6.13 -24.07
C ASP A 41 -3.16 7.60 -24.27
N ASP A 42 -4.45 7.91 -24.15
CA ASP A 42 -4.99 9.27 -24.35
C ASP A 42 -4.99 10.13 -23.06
N SER A 43 -4.26 9.72 -22.02
CA SER A 43 -4.27 10.41 -20.73
C SER A 43 -3.43 11.69 -20.77
N ILE A 44 -3.97 12.76 -20.19
CA ILE A 44 -3.20 13.99 -19.92
C ILE A 44 -2.34 13.75 -18.68
N LEU A 45 -1.02 13.90 -18.85
CA LEU A 45 -0.06 13.83 -17.76
C LEU A 45 0.21 15.23 -17.22
N VAL A 46 0.16 15.35 -15.89
CA VAL A 46 0.49 16.58 -15.17
C VAL A 46 1.65 16.29 -14.24
N ASP A 47 2.77 16.99 -14.47
CA ASP A 47 3.94 16.88 -13.60
C ASP A 47 3.66 17.54 -12.25
N LEU A 48 3.88 16.80 -11.18
CA LEU A 48 3.70 17.28 -9.81
C LEU A 48 5.04 17.77 -9.23
N PRO A 49 5.05 18.90 -8.48
CA PRO A 49 6.24 19.35 -7.77
C PRO A 49 6.82 18.27 -6.83
N PRO A 50 8.16 18.14 -6.71
CA PRO A 50 8.76 17.13 -5.87
C PRO A 50 8.56 17.41 -4.37
N VAL A 51 8.14 16.39 -3.64
CA VAL A 51 7.93 16.45 -2.17
C VAL A 51 9.07 15.74 -1.45
N ASN A 52 9.79 16.47 -0.61
CA ASN A 52 10.88 15.96 0.23
C ASN A 52 10.93 16.71 1.57
N SER A 53 11.91 16.40 2.43
CA SER A 53 12.04 17.01 3.76
C SER A 53 12.27 18.53 3.76
N MET A 54 12.64 19.12 2.62
CA MET A 54 12.82 20.55 2.46
C MET A 54 11.58 21.25 1.90
N THR A 55 10.82 20.58 1.02
CA THR A 55 9.62 21.16 0.38
C THR A 55 8.32 20.86 1.12
N ALA A 56 8.29 19.79 1.93
CA ALA A 56 7.10 19.44 2.70
C ALA A 56 6.78 20.51 3.76
N PRO A 57 5.49 20.89 3.92
CA PRO A 57 5.04 21.71 5.03
C PRO A 57 5.46 21.10 6.37
N ARG A 58 5.96 21.94 7.27
CA ARG A 58 6.34 21.53 8.62
C ARG A 58 5.20 21.82 9.58
N ALA A 59 4.88 20.83 10.40
CA ALA A 59 3.94 20.98 11.49
C ALA A 59 4.36 20.07 12.64
N ASP A 60 4.00 20.48 13.85
CA ASP A 60 4.17 19.63 15.03
C ASP A 60 3.15 18.49 15.00
N PHE A 61 3.62 17.27 15.30
CA PHE A 61 2.77 16.08 15.23
C PHE A 61 1.67 16.08 16.28
N PHE A 62 1.96 16.55 17.50
CA PHE A 62 0.98 16.63 18.57
C PHE A 62 -0.13 17.61 18.20
N GLU A 63 0.23 18.80 17.71
CA GLU A 63 -0.72 19.82 17.25
C GLU A 63 -1.60 19.33 16.09
N CYS A 64 -1.01 18.69 15.07
CA CYS A 64 -1.79 18.09 13.97
C CYS A 64 -2.78 17.04 14.46
N THR A 65 -2.42 16.27 15.50
CA THR A 65 -3.25 15.19 16.03
C THR A 65 -4.44 15.74 16.80
N ILE A 66 -4.23 16.69 17.72
CA ILE A 66 -5.31 17.23 18.56
C ILE A 66 -6.27 18.13 17.77
N SER A 67 -5.79 18.80 16.72
CA SER A 67 -6.59 19.71 15.90
C SER A 67 -7.36 19.02 14.77
N ARG A 68 -7.12 17.73 14.53
CA ARG A 68 -7.72 16.98 13.42
C ARG A 68 -9.23 16.82 13.62
N ILE A 69 -10.00 17.46 12.74
CA ILE A 69 -11.45 17.33 12.66
C ILE A 69 -11.87 17.12 11.19
N SER A 70 -13.03 16.50 10.96
CA SER A 70 -13.59 16.36 9.61
C SER A 70 -14.24 17.67 9.18
N ARG A 71 -13.63 18.38 8.22
CA ARG A 71 -14.16 19.60 7.62
C ARG A 71 -14.92 19.28 6.34
N ARG A 72 -16.09 19.91 6.15
CA ARG A 72 -16.96 19.75 4.97
C ARG A 72 -17.47 21.07 4.40
N MET A 73 -17.04 22.18 4.98
CA MET A 73 -17.22 23.51 4.41
C MET A 73 -15.85 23.93 3.88
N TYR A 74 -15.77 24.25 2.60
CA TYR A 74 -14.53 24.56 1.89
C TYR A 74 -14.57 26.01 1.40
N SER A 75 -13.39 26.62 1.24
CA SER A 75 -13.24 27.92 0.59
C SER A 75 -13.45 27.79 -0.92
N GLU A 76 -13.81 28.90 -1.57
CA GLU A 76 -13.79 29.02 -3.03
C GLU A 76 -12.36 29.05 -3.60
N GLU A 77 -11.37 29.32 -2.75
CA GLU A 77 -9.97 29.26 -3.13
C GLU A 77 -9.55 27.80 -3.39
N PRO A 78 -9.08 27.48 -4.61
CA PRO A 78 -8.63 26.14 -4.94
C PRO A 78 -7.29 25.84 -4.28
N ILE A 79 -7.02 24.55 -4.03
CA ILE A 79 -5.70 24.12 -3.58
C ILE A 79 -4.66 24.38 -4.66
N THR A 80 -3.45 24.74 -4.23
CA THR A 80 -2.31 24.90 -5.13
C THR A 80 -1.77 23.56 -5.62
N ILE A 81 -1.01 23.58 -6.71
CA ILE A 81 -0.37 22.36 -7.24
C ILE A 81 0.65 21.77 -6.24
N ASP A 82 1.31 22.61 -5.46
CA ASP A 82 2.22 22.20 -4.39
C ASP A 82 1.50 21.49 -3.25
N GLU A 83 0.35 22.03 -2.81
CA GLU A 83 -0.49 21.39 -1.78
C GLU A 83 -1.09 20.07 -2.25
N LEU A 84 -1.54 20.01 -3.52
CA LEU A 84 -2.03 18.78 -4.12
C LEU A 84 -0.93 17.72 -4.19
N SER A 85 0.27 18.11 -4.62
CA SER A 85 1.42 17.20 -4.68
C SER A 85 1.77 16.66 -3.30
N PHE A 86 1.82 17.53 -2.28
CA PHE A 86 2.06 17.13 -0.90
C PHE A 86 1.01 16.14 -0.38
N LEU A 87 -0.26 16.39 -0.65
CA LEU A 87 -1.37 15.52 -0.24
C LEU A 87 -1.28 14.13 -0.90
N LEU A 88 -1.02 14.08 -2.20
CA LEU A 88 -0.84 12.83 -2.94
C LEU A 88 0.38 12.07 -2.45
N TRP A 89 1.50 12.75 -2.19
CA TRP A 89 2.69 12.12 -1.63
C TRP A 89 2.43 11.51 -0.25
N CYS A 90 1.68 12.20 0.62
CA CYS A 90 1.33 11.72 1.96
C CYS A 90 0.46 10.46 1.94
N THR A 91 -0.41 10.30 0.93
CA THR A 91 -1.41 9.23 0.89
C THR A 91 -1.04 8.07 -0.05
N GLN A 92 -0.35 8.37 -1.15
CA GLN A 92 -0.11 7.44 -2.27
C GLN A 92 1.35 7.43 -2.74
N GLY A 93 2.24 8.23 -2.13
CA GLY A 93 3.63 8.33 -2.53
C GLY A 93 4.40 7.02 -2.43
N VAL A 94 4.98 6.55 -3.54
CA VAL A 94 5.85 5.37 -3.56
C VAL A 94 7.23 5.74 -3.02
N LYS A 95 7.56 5.24 -1.83
CA LYS A 95 8.87 5.52 -1.18
C LYS A 95 10.00 4.63 -1.70
N LYS A 96 9.68 3.37 -2.00
CA LYS A 96 10.63 2.37 -2.46
C LYS A 96 9.90 1.25 -3.18
N VAL A 97 10.46 0.77 -4.29
CA VAL A 97 10.04 -0.48 -4.94
C VAL A 97 11.01 -1.56 -4.49
N ILE A 98 10.49 -2.59 -3.84
CA ILE A 98 11.25 -3.80 -3.48
C ILE A 98 10.84 -4.87 -4.49
N GLY A 99 11.82 -5.58 -5.07
CA GLY A 99 11.54 -6.63 -6.04
C GLY A 99 10.60 -7.70 -5.50
N GLY A 100 9.85 -8.35 -6.40
CA GLY A 100 8.92 -9.41 -6.03
C GLY A 100 9.57 -10.57 -5.27
N TYR A 101 8.77 -11.28 -4.48
CA TYR A 101 9.18 -12.47 -3.70
C TYR A 101 9.93 -13.53 -4.52
N TRP A 102 9.74 -13.55 -5.85
CA TRP A 102 10.47 -14.40 -6.79
C TRP A 102 12.00 -14.29 -6.70
N ASN A 103 12.54 -13.11 -6.43
CA ASN A 103 13.99 -12.93 -6.33
C ASN A 103 14.56 -13.42 -5.00
N TYR A 104 13.76 -13.42 -3.93
CA TYR A 104 14.12 -13.94 -2.61
C TYR A 104 14.09 -15.48 -2.54
N LEU A 105 13.52 -16.15 -3.55
CA LEU A 105 13.57 -17.61 -3.65
C LEU A 105 14.85 -18.10 -4.34
N LYS A 106 15.53 -17.25 -5.12
CA LYS A 106 16.75 -17.63 -5.85
C LYS A 106 18.02 -17.62 -5.01
N ASP A 107 18.07 -16.80 -3.97
CA ASP A 107 19.20 -16.70 -3.03
C ASP A 107 18.98 -17.54 -1.75
N GLY A 108 17.84 -18.23 -1.63
CA GLY A 108 17.49 -19.03 -0.46
C GLY A 108 17.22 -18.22 0.81
N SER A 109 17.19 -16.88 0.74
CA SER A 109 16.99 -16.00 1.92
C SER A 109 15.52 -15.70 2.21
N GLY A 110 14.62 -16.01 1.26
CA GLY A 110 13.20 -15.65 1.30
C GLY A 110 12.23 -16.72 1.79
N ILE A 111 12.70 -17.93 2.12
CA ILE A 111 11.80 -18.90 2.72
C ILE A 111 11.78 -18.62 4.21
N ILE A 112 10.66 -18.09 4.70
CA ILE A 112 10.25 -18.25 6.09
C ILE A 112 9.98 -19.74 6.31
N MET A 113 11.05 -20.54 6.29
CA MET A 113 11.08 -21.83 6.95
C MET A 113 11.24 -21.47 8.41
N LEU A 114 10.11 -21.41 9.12
CA LEU A 114 10.13 -21.75 10.53
C LEU A 114 10.61 -23.20 10.62
N LYS A 115 11.93 -23.39 10.59
CA LYS A 115 12.57 -24.57 11.17
C LYS A 115 12.27 -24.49 12.66
N TRP A 116 11.20 -25.16 13.06
CA TRP A 116 11.07 -25.61 14.43
C TRP A 116 12.07 -26.74 14.62
N ASN A 117 13.04 -26.53 15.52
CA ASN A 117 13.70 -27.62 16.22
C ASN A 117 12.78 -28.09 17.36
#